data_AF-A0A4Z1IQ59-F1
#
_entry.id   AF-A0A4Z1IQ59-F1
#
_cell.length_a   1.000
_cell.length_b   1.000
_cell.length_c   1.000
_cell.angle_alpha   90.00
_cell.angle_beta   90.00
_cell.angle_gamma   90.00
#
_symmetry.space_group_name_H-M   'P 1'
#
loop_
_entity.id
_entity.type
_entity.pdbx_description
1 polymer ?
#
loop_
_entity_poly.entity_id
_entity_poly.type
_entity_poly.pdbx_seq_one_letter_code
_entity_poly.pdbx_strand_id
1 'polypeptide(L)'
;MKRATRVAIVAIVLFFNLLFVFFHLRNIFTVFDIVGASIEGYIPRPVKIGQDRAVVIPHLKTEDISWVEGFLPDWQSYIYSVDDPDAKLHTPNKGHESIVYLTYIIDNYDKLPSISAFLHAHQNGWWDAWHTDVAGHDNVVSLNTLNLDFVQEQGYVNLRCALKPGCALSDVSPNAHINPEIWMQVFGNDTAMPAEIGATCCAQFAVSKLQILQRKKEEYIHYRDWVLQTPLPDRESGRVMEYLWHIIFGRNAMHCPEPNQCYCDVYGMCDQ
;
A
#
# COMPACT_ATOMS: atom_id res chain seq x y z
N MET A 1 14.95 -52.56 10.51
CA MET A 1 14.13 -51.35 10.75
C MET A 1 12.66 -51.71 10.68
N LYS A 2 11.84 -51.27 11.64
CA LYS A 2 10.39 -51.48 11.63
C LYS A 2 9.80 -50.73 10.42
N ARG A 3 8.76 -51.29 9.78
CA ARG A 3 8.07 -50.71 8.60
C ARG A 3 7.71 -49.23 8.82
N ALA A 4 7.28 -48.89 10.03
CA ALA A 4 6.99 -47.52 10.45
C ALA A 4 8.20 -46.56 10.35
N THR A 5 9.40 -47.02 10.72
CA THR A 5 10.64 -46.22 10.63
C THR A 5 11.01 -45.93 9.17
N ARG A 6 10.80 -46.89 8.26
CA ARG A 6 11.04 -46.67 6.81
C ARG A 6 10.05 -45.67 6.22
N VAL A 7 8.77 -45.77 6.59
CA VAL A 7 7.73 -44.83 6.15
C VAL A 7 8.02 -43.41 6.68
N ALA A 8 8.42 -43.27 7.93
CA ALA A 8 8.78 -41.97 8.51
C ALA A 8 9.97 -41.31 7.79
N ILE A 9 11.03 -42.08 7.49
CA ILE A 9 12.19 -41.57 6.76
C ILE A 9 11.80 -41.11 5.35
N VAL A 10 10.99 -41.90 4.63
CA VAL A 10 10.52 -41.51 3.28
C VAL A 10 9.68 -40.24 3.34
N ALA A 11 8.77 -40.12 4.32
CA ALA A 11 7.95 -38.92 4.49
C ALA A 11 8.80 -37.66 4.79
N ILE A 12 9.81 -37.79 5.66
CA ILE A 12 10.73 -36.69 5.99
C ILE A 12 11.54 -36.27 4.76
N VAL A 13 12.08 -37.23 4.00
CA VAL A 13 12.84 -36.94 2.77
C VAL A 13 11.95 -36.27 1.73
N LEU A 14 10.71 -36.74 1.54
CA LEU A 14 9.75 -36.10 0.63
C LEU A 14 9.41 -34.68 1.09
N PHE A 15 9.19 -34.46 2.38
CA PHE A 15 8.93 -33.14 2.95
C PHE A 15 10.09 -32.16 2.69
N PHE A 16 11.34 -32.57 2.93
CA PHE A 16 12.50 -31.72 2.66
C PHE A 16 12.74 -31.48 1.16
N ASN A 17 12.47 -32.46 0.29
CA ASN A 17 12.53 -32.25 -1.16
C ASN A 17 11.44 -31.28 -1.64
N LEU A 18 10.22 -31.38 -1.12
CA LEU A 18 9.14 -30.44 -1.41
C LEU A 18 9.47 -29.04 -0.91
N LEU A 19 10.04 -28.90 0.29
CA LEU A 19 10.55 -27.62 0.79
C LEU A 19 11.64 -27.05 -0.11
N PHE A 20 12.62 -27.87 -0.51
CA PHE A 20 13.69 -27.43 -1.40
C PHE A 20 13.15 -26.96 -2.76
N VAL A 21 12.23 -27.73 -3.36
CA VAL A 21 11.56 -27.33 -4.61
C VAL A 21 10.75 -26.05 -4.42
N PHE A 22 10.02 -25.90 -3.31
CA PHE A 22 9.27 -24.68 -3.01
C PHE A 22 10.19 -23.46 -2.90
N PHE A 23 11.27 -23.53 -2.12
CA PHE A 23 12.24 -22.43 -2.00
C PHE A 23 12.96 -22.14 -3.33
N HIS A 24 13.27 -23.19 -4.11
CA HIS A 24 13.92 -23.01 -5.41
C HIS A 24 12.98 -22.35 -6.43
N LEU A 25 11.72 -22.78 -6.50
CA LEU A 25 10.70 -22.13 -7.33
C LEU A 25 10.43 -20.69 -6.88
N ARG A 26 10.34 -20.43 -5.56
CA ARG A 26 10.20 -19.08 -5.00
C ARG A 26 11.32 -18.16 -5.51
N ASN A 27 12.57 -18.59 -5.40
CA ASN A 27 13.72 -17.84 -5.88
C ASN A 27 13.72 -17.65 -7.40
N ILE A 28 13.30 -18.67 -8.18
CA ILE A 28 13.20 -18.57 -9.64
C ILE A 28 12.17 -17.51 -10.06
N PHE A 29 10.97 -17.51 -9.47
CA PHE A 29 9.97 -16.48 -9.75
C PHE A 29 10.49 -15.08 -9.39
N THR A 30 11.17 -14.94 -8.26
CA THR A 30 11.80 -13.67 -7.84
C THR A 30 12.84 -13.17 -8.86
N VAL A 31 13.62 -14.08 -9.47
CA VAL A 31 14.60 -13.73 -10.52
C VAL A 31 13.91 -13.31 -11.83
N PHE A 32 12.84 -14.00 -12.24
CA PHE A 32 12.08 -13.61 -13.43
C PHE A 32 11.40 -12.25 -13.27
N ASP A 33 10.91 -11.95 -12.06
CA ASP A 33 10.34 -10.64 -11.69
C ASP A 33 11.39 -9.51 -11.83
N ILE A 34 12.61 -9.72 -11.32
CA ILE A 34 13.71 -8.75 -11.44
C ILE A 34 14.13 -8.55 -12.91
N VAL A 35 14.14 -9.61 -13.71
CA VAL A 35 14.47 -9.53 -15.15
C VAL A 35 13.36 -8.84 -15.96
N GLY A 36 12.12 -8.83 -15.47
CA GLY A 36 11.00 -8.12 -16.09
C GLY A 36 11.04 -6.59 -15.92
N ALA A 37 11.72 -6.09 -14.88
CA ALA A 37 11.88 -4.66 -14.65
C ALA A 37 13.03 -4.09 -15.50
N SER A 38 12.73 -3.16 -16.40
CA SER A 38 13.75 -2.41 -17.14
C SER A 38 14.68 -1.66 -16.18
N ILE A 39 15.98 -1.57 -16.51
CA ILE A 39 16.98 -0.78 -15.76
C ILE A 39 16.48 0.65 -15.52
N GLU A 40 15.71 1.21 -16.45
CA GLU A 40 15.11 2.55 -16.34
C GLU A 40 14.22 2.71 -15.10
N GLY A 41 13.56 1.63 -14.63
CA GLY A 41 12.73 1.66 -13.42
C GLY A 41 13.53 1.88 -12.13
N TYR A 42 14.83 1.65 -12.14
CA TYR A 42 15.70 1.85 -10.98
C TYR A 42 16.46 3.17 -11.02
N ILE A 43 16.29 3.98 -12.07
CA ILE A 43 16.96 5.29 -12.20
C ILE A 43 16.08 6.35 -11.54
N PRO A 44 16.53 6.99 -10.45
CA PRO A 44 15.77 8.08 -9.84
C PRO A 44 15.56 9.22 -10.83
N ARG A 45 14.33 9.70 -10.94
CA ARG A 45 14.02 10.86 -11.78
C ARG A 45 14.46 12.15 -11.08
N PRO A 46 15.10 13.09 -11.79
CA PRO A 46 15.50 14.37 -11.23
C PRO A 46 14.32 15.09 -10.58
N VAL A 47 14.50 15.54 -9.35
CA VAL A 47 13.50 16.32 -8.61
C VAL A 47 13.36 17.68 -9.28
N LYS A 48 12.17 18.00 -9.81
CA LYS A 48 11.86 19.36 -10.27
C LYS A 48 11.61 20.28 -9.08
N ILE A 49 11.84 21.58 -9.25
CA ILE A 49 11.48 22.58 -8.24
C ILE A 49 9.97 22.47 -7.95
N GLY A 50 9.60 22.37 -6.67
CA GLY A 50 8.19 22.21 -6.25
C GLY A 50 7.66 20.76 -6.32
N GLN A 51 8.55 19.77 -6.47
CA GLN A 51 8.23 18.34 -6.36
C GLN A 51 8.96 17.67 -5.19
N ASP A 52 9.14 18.40 -4.09
CA ASP A 52 9.56 17.80 -2.82
C ASP A 52 8.57 16.71 -2.42
N ARG A 53 9.12 15.57 -2.00
CA ARG A 53 8.37 14.32 -1.88
C ARG A 53 8.81 13.52 -0.67
N ALA A 54 7.85 12.90 -0.01
CA ALA A 54 8.09 11.98 1.09
C ALA A 54 7.50 10.62 0.83
N VAL A 55 8.16 9.59 1.36
CA VAL A 55 7.68 8.22 1.38
C VAL A 55 7.40 7.81 2.82
N VAL A 56 6.23 7.25 3.07
CA VAL A 56 5.74 6.88 4.39
C VAL A 56 5.53 5.38 4.43
N ILE A 57 6.24 4.70 5.33
CA ILE A 57 6.30 3.23 5.37
C ILE A 57 6.10 2.76 6.82
N PRO A 58 5.00 2.06 7.12
CA PRO A 58 4.88 1.24 8.32
C PRO A 58 5.70 -0.04 8.13
N HIS A 59 6.39 -0.47 9.16
CA HIS A 59 7.09 -1.74 9.15
C HIS A 59 7.07 -2.44 10.51
N LEU A 60 7.23 -3.76 10.46
CA LEU A 60 7.60 -4.58 11.61
C LEU A 60 9.13 -4.55 11.78
N LYS A 61 9.59 -4.76 13.01
CA LYS A 61 11.02 -4.85 13.36
C LYS A 61 11.75 -5.93 12.56
N THR A 62 11.02 -6.95 12.08
CA THR A 62 11.55 -8.06 11.29
C THR A 62 11.57 -7.81 9.79
N GLU A 63 10.91 -6.76 9.30
CA GLU A 63 10.88 -6.41 7.87
C GLU A 63 12.12 -5.60 7.48
N ASP A 64 12.63 -5.85 6.28
CA ASP A 64 13.77 -5.13 5.73
C ASP A 64 13.32 -3.82 5.08
N ILE A 65 13.83 -2.71 5.59
CA ILE A 65 13.58 -1.34 5.09
C ILE A 65 14.87 -0.67 4.59
N SER A 66 16.00 -1.39 4.56
CA SER A 66 17.30 -0.84 4.16
C SER A 66 17.35 -0.39 2.69
N TRP A 67 16.49 -0.97 1.86
CA TRP A 67 16.34 -0.63 0.44
C TRP A 67 15.92 0.82 0.20
N VAL A 68 15.19 1.45 1.13
CA VAL A 68 14.66 2.81 0.96
C VAL A 68 15.79 3.82 0.82
N GLU A 69 16.81 3.75 1.70
CA GLU A 69 17.95 4.66 1.65
C GLU A 69 18.80 4.46 0.38
N GLY A 70 18.95 3.20 -0.06
CA GLY A 70 19.75 2.87 -1.23
C GLY A 70 19.10 3.24 -2.57
N PHE A 71 17.78 3.09 -2.68
CA PHE A 71 17.07 3.21 -3.96
C PHE A 71 16.17 4.45 -4.09
N LEU A 72 15.79 5.08 -2.97
CA LEU A 72 14.93 6.27 -2.95
C LEU A 72 15.61 7.47 -2.26
N PRO A 73 16.86 7.84 -2.61
CA PRO A 73 17.59 8.91 -1.94
C PRO A 73 16.93 10.30 -2.09
N ASP A 74 16.13 10.47 -3.15
CA ASP A 74 15.40 11.70 -3.44
C ASP A 74 14.03 11.79 -2.75
N TRP A 75 13.65 10.79 -1.96
CA TRP A 75 12.42 10.78 -1.18
C TRP A 75 12.75 10.97 0.30
N GLN A 76 12.11 11.95 0.94
CA GLN A 76 12.21 12.07 2.39
C GLN A 76 11.51 10.88 3.04
N SER A 77 12.26 10.03 3.74
CA SER A 77 11.71 8.81 4.34
C SER A 77 11.11 9.06 5.73
N TYR A 78 9.89 8.57 5.92
CA TYR A 78 9.19 8.50 7.21
C TYR A 78 8.81 7.05 7.48
N ILE A 79 9.71 6.34 8.15
CA ILE A 79 9.61 4.90 8.40
C ILE A 79 9.19 4.70 9.87
N TYR A 80 7.99 4.17 10.09
CA TYR A 80 7.40 3.97 11.42
C TYR A 80 7.38 2.50 11.79
N SER A 81 7.88 2.16 12.97
CA SER A 81 7.72 0.81 13.50
C SER A 81 6.43 0.67 14.28
N VAL A 82 5.67 -0.40 14.02
CA VAL A 82 4.42 -0.69 14.75
C VAL A 82 4.61 -1.62 15.94
N ASP A 83 5.76 -2.29 16.05
CA ASP A 83 6.06 -3.32 17.06
C ASP A 83 7.38 -3.07 17.84
N ASP A 84 8.12 -2.01 17.52
CA ASP A 84 9.30 -1.56 18.28
C ASP A 84 9.02 -0.27 19.07
N PRO A 85 8.73 -0.34 20.38
CA PRO A 85 8.42 0.83 21.19
C PRO A 85 9.61 1.78 21.39
N ASP A 86 10.84 1.31 21.12
CA ASP A 86 12.06 2.10 21.22
C ASP A 86 12.39 2.84 19.90
N ALA A 87 11.63 2.59 18.82
CA ALA A 87 11.83 3.27 17.55
C ALA A 87 11.51 4.75 17.65
N LYS A 88 12.32 5.58 16.97
CA LYS A 88 12.14 7.05 16.93
C LYS A 88 10.75 7.45 16.42
N LEU A 89 10.27 6.74 15.40
CA LEU A 89 8.93 6.88 14.84
C LEU A 89 8.19 5.58 15.16
N HIS A 90 7.26 5.65 16.11
CA HIS A 90 6.53 4.49 16.61
C HIS A 90 5.03 4.79 16.70
N THR A 91 4.21 3.81 16.37
CA THR A 91 2.74 3.84 16.56
C THR A 91 2.27 2.52 17.17
N PRO A 92 1.12 2.49 17.89
CA PRO A 92 0.50 1.25 18.31
C PRO A 92 0.18 0.33 17.12
N ASN A 93 0.30 -0.98 17.30
CA ASN A 93 -0.05 -1.97 16.28
C ASN A 93 -1.57 -2.16 16.16
N LYS A 94 -2.24 -1.25 15.46
CA LYS A 94 -3.70 -1.25 15.26
C LYS A 94 -4.07 -0.58 13.93
N GLY A 95 -4.94 -1.21 13.14
CA GLY A 95 -5.32 -0.75 11.81
C GLY A 95 -4.27 -1.01 10.72
N HIS A 96 -3.31 -1.91 10.91
CA HIS A 96 -2.19 -2.13 9.99
C HIS A 96 -1.49 -0.81 9.58
N GLU A 97 -1.33 -0.53 8.29
CA GLU A 97 -0.68 0.68 7.76
C GLU A 97 -1.43 1.98 8.07
N SER A 98 -2.75 1.89 8.30
CA SER A 98 -3.60 3.08 8.41
C SER A 98 -3.25 3.98 9.59
N ILE A 99 -2.82 3.40 10.72
CA ILE A 99 -2.42 4.19 11.88
C ILE A 99 -1.17 5.02 11.61
N VAL A 100 -0.22 4.46 10.88
CA VAL A 100 1.01 5.15 10.48
C VAL A 100 0.70 6.25 9.49
N TYR A 101 -0.11 5.96 8.47
CA TYR A 101 -0.47 6.96 7.44
C TYR A 101 -1.19 8.16 8.06
N LEU A 102 -2.17 7.92 8.92
CA LEU A 102 -2.90 8.99 9.62
C LEU A 102 -1.99 9.76 10.58
N THR A 103 -1.13 9.06 11.33
CA THR A 103 -0.18 9.71 12.25
C THR A 103 0.78 10.62 11.50
N TYR A 104 1.34 10.15 10.38
CA TYR A 104 2.19 10.98 9.52
C TYR A 104 1.46 12.23 9.03
N ILE A 105 0.23 12.09 8.52
CA ILE A 105 -0.56 13.23 8.03
C ILE A 105 -0.80 14.24 9.16
N ILE A 106 -1.17 13.78 10.35
CA ILE A 106 -1.47 14.64 11.50
C ILE A 106 -0.21 15.35 11.99
N ASP A 107 0.90 14.65 12.14
CA ASP A 107 2.13 15.19 12.70
C ASP A 107 2.81 16.19 11.75
N ASN A 108 2.64 15.97 10.44
CA ASN A 108 3.25 16.80 9.40
C ASN A 108 2.27 17.74 8.71
N TYR A 109 1.01 17.83 9.13
CA TYR A 109 -0.08 18.52 8.42
C TYR A 109 0.31 19.92 7.89
N ASP A 110 0.98 20.74 8.71
CA ASP A 110 1.39 22.11 8.36
C ASP A 110 2.70 22.18 7.54
N LYS A 111 3.43 21.06 7.45
CA LYS A 111 4.77 20.92 6.84
C LYS A 111 4.82 19.83 5.78
N LEU A 112 3.67 19.37 5.31
CA LEU A 112 3.60 18.33 4.27
C LEU A 112 4.44 18.75 3.05
N PRO A 113 5.19 17.81 2.46
CA PRO A 113 5.86 18.04 1.19
C PRO A 113 4.82 18.14 0.07
N SER A 114 5.22 18.59 -1.13
CA SER A 114 4.31 18.67 -2.27
C SER A 114 3.59 17.35 -2.60
N ILE A 115 4.28 16.21 -2.44
CA ILE A 115 3.70 14.87 -2.62
C ILE A 115 4.09 13.94 -1.47
N SER A 116 3.13 13.18 -0.95
CA SER A 116 3.40 12.07 -0.03
C SER A 116 2.97 10.75 -0.67
N ALA A 117 3.87 9.78 -0.74
CA ALA A 117 3.60 8.41 -1.15
C ALA A 117 3.53 7.50 0.08
N PHE A 118 2.54 6.63 0.11
CA PHE A 118 2.26 5.70 1.20
C PHE A 118 2.44 4.28 0.67
N LEU A 119 3.36 3.52 1.25
CA LEU A 119 3.77 2.21 0.76
C LEU A 119 3.82 1.18 1.88
N HIS A 120 3.71 -0.09 1.50
CA HIS A 120 4.07 -1.21 2.36
C HIS A 120 5.60 -1.39 2.43
N ALA A 121 6.10 -2.02 3.49
CA ALA A 121 7.55 -2.20 3.73
C ALA A 121 8.25 -3.10 2.71
N HIS A 122 7.52 -4.03 2.09
CA HIS A 122 8.06 -4.99 1.14
C HIS A 122 8.57 -4.27 -0.11
N GLN A 123 9.85 -4.47 -0.44
CA GLN A 123 10.42 -3.91 -1.66
C GLN A 123 9.82 -4.58 -2.89
N ASN A 124 9.95 -5.91 -3.03
CA ASN A 124 9.63 -6.63 -4.25
C ASN A 124 9.24 -8.10 -4.04
N GLY A 125 8.94 -8.78 -5.16
CA GLY A 125 8.71 -10.21 -5.25
C GLY A 125 7.23 -10.61 -5.21
N TRP A 126 6.82 -11.50 -6.11
CA TRP A 126 5.44 -11.99 -6.24
C TRP A 126 4.79 -12.45 -4.94
N TRP A 127 5.54 -12.96 -3.97
CA TRP A 127 4.97 -13.48 -2.72
C TRP A 127 4.76 -12.42 -1.65
N ASP A 128 5.69 -11.46 -1.59
CA ASP A 128 5.80 -10.51 -0.48
C ASP A 128 5.24 -9.13 -0.89
N ALA A 129 5.42 -8.72 -2.16
CA ALA A 129 4.98 -7.45 -2.72
C ALA A 129 3.92 -7.57 -3.83
N TRP A 130 3.14 -8.67 -3.87
CA TRP A 130 2.09 -8.90 -4.87
C TRP A 130 1.09 -7.74 -5.06
N HIS A 131 0.97 -6.89 -4.04
CA HIS A 131 0.13 -5.70 -4.01
C HIS A 131 0.65 -4.55 -4.89
N THR A 132 1.90 -4.62 -5.35
CA THR A 132 2.55 -3.66 -6.24
C THR A 132 2.47 -4.17 -7.68
N ASP A 133 1.82 -3.44 -8.57
CA ASP A 133 1.48 -3.95 -9.92
C ASP A 133 2.50 -3.65 -11.02
N VAL A 134 3.53 -2.85 -10.72
CA VAL A 134 4.59 -2.58 -11.69
C VAL A 134 5.48 -3.80 -11.89
N ALA A 135 6.25 -3.80 -12.99
CA ALA A 135 7.17 -4.88 -13.31
C ALA A 135 8.06 -5.25 -12.12
N GLY A 136 8.13 -6.54 -11.80
CA GLY A 136 8.89 -7.07 -10.67
C GLY A 136 8.22 -6.96 -9.31
N HIS A 137 6.98 -6.46 -9.24
CA HIS A 137 6.28 -6.15 -8.01
C HIS A 137 7.09 -5.19 -7.11
N ASP A 138 7.87 -4.29 -7.72
CA ASP A 138 8.91 -3.53 -7.01
C ASP A 138 8.48 -2.08 -6.70
N ASN A 139 8.43 -1.75 -5.42
CA ASN A 139 8.08 -0.41 -4.92
C ASN A 139 9.10 0.67 -5.34
N VAL A 140 10.36 0.30 -5.56
CA VAL A 140 11.38 1.20 -6.15
C VAL A 140 10.96 1.60 -7.56
N VAL A 141 10.57 0.62 -8.38
CA VAL A 141 10.11 0.87 -9.75
C VAL A 141 8.85 1.73 -9.73
N SER A 142 7.89 1.45 -8.84
CA SER A 142 6.69 2.26 -8.70
C SER A 142 7.03 3.73 -8.44
N LEU A 143 7.86 4.04 -7.45
CA LEU A 143 8.15 5.44 -7.11
C LEU A 143 9.07 6.15 -8.09
N ASN A 144 10.01 5.44 -8.72
CA ASN A 144 10.88 6.05 -9.73
C ASN A 144 10.17 6.30 -11.06
N THR A 145 9.16 5.50 -11.40
CA THR A 145 8.37 5.69 -12.63
C THR A 145 7.11 6.54 -12.43
N LEU A 146 6.73 6.79 -11.17
CA LEU A 146 5.56 7.59 -10.81
C LEU A 146 5.57 8.98 -11.47
N ASN A 147 4.48 9.28 -12.17
CA ASN A 147 4.22 10.57 -12.78
C ASN A 147 3.76 11.58 -11.72
N LEU A 148 4.71 12.29 -11.13
CA LEU A 148 4.43 13.29 -10.09
C LEU A 148 3.56 14.46 -10.57
N ASP A 149 3.64 14.83 -11.85
CA ASP A 149 2.80 15.89 -12.42
C ASP A 149 1.33 15.43 -12.43
N PHE A 150 1.08 14.17 -12.81
CA PHE A 150 -0.24 13.56 -12.73
C PHE A 150 -0.75 13.47 -11.28
N VAL A 151 0.09 13.09 -10.31
CA VAL A 151 -0.30 13.09 -8.88
C VAL A 151 -0.70 14.48 -8.40
N GLN A 152 0.00 15.53 -8.81
CA GLN A 152 -0.38 16.91 -8.44
C GLN A 152 -1.71 17.32 -9.08
N GLU A 153 -1.91 17.03 -10.36
CA GLU A 153 -3.13 17.36 -11.09
C GLU A 153 -4.35 16.62 -10.52
N GLN A 154 -4.17 15.34 -10.23
CA GLN A 154 -5.22 14.45 -9.76
C GLN A 154 -5.50 14.60 -8.27
N GLY A 155 -4.49 14.96 -7.47
CA GLY A 155 -4.59 15.07 -6.03
C GLY A 155 -4.48 13.73 -5.28
N TYR A 156 -5.08 12.66 -5.82
CA TYR A 156 -4.96 11.29 -5.32
C TYR A 156 -4.78 10.31 -6.48
N VAL A 157 -3.81 9.41 -6.33
CA VAL A 157 -3.50 8.33 -7.28
C VAL A 157 -3.25 7.05 -6.51
N ASN A 158 -3.99 5.99 -6.85
CA ASN A 158 -3.67 4.64 -6.38
C ASN A 158 -2.47 4.10 -7.18
N LEU A 159 -1.48 3.50 -6.50
CA LEU A 159 -0.31 2.91 -7.16
C LEU A 159 -0.64 1.56 -7.82
N ARG A 160 -1.79 0.98 -7.49
CA ARG A 160 -2.33 -0.24 -8.08
C ARG A 160 -3.29 0.08 -9.24
N CYS A 161 -3.03 -0.47 -10.41
CA CYS A 161 -3.88 -0.33 -11.60
C CYS A 161 -4.73 -1.58 -11.89
N ALA A 162 -4.39 -2.75 -11.33
CA ALA A 162 -5.17 -3.97 -11.54
C ALA A 162 -6.53 -3.91 -10.81
N LEU A 163 -7.59 -4.27 -11.54
CA LEU A 163 -8.98 -4.22 -11.05
C LEU A 163 -9.29 -5.23 -9.94
N LYS A 164 -8.43 -6.23 -9.71
CA LYS A 164 -8.63 -7.23 -8.67
C LYS A 164 -7.48 -7.22 -7.67
N PRO A 165 -7.77 -7.32 -6.37
CA PRO A 165 -9.12 -7.19 -5.75
C PRO A 165 -9.63 -5.73 -5.69
N GLY A 166 -10.94 -5.56 -5.50
CA GLY A 166 -11.56 -4.30 -5.06
C GLY A 166 -12.39 -3.55 -6.10
N CYS A 167 -12.23 -3.86 -7.39
CA CYS A 167 -13.05 -3.30 -8.48
C CYS A 167 -13.90 -4.34 -9.21
N ALA A 168 -13.87 -5.62 -8.81
CA ALA A 168 -14.79 -6.62 -9.36
C ALA A 168 -16.20 -6.40 -8.79
N LEU A 169 -17.24 -6.72 -9.57
CA LEU A 169 -18.64 -6.57 -9.14
C LEU A 169 -18.95 -7.26 -7.79
N SER A 170 -18.30 -8.40 -7.53
CA SER A 170 -18.40 -9.13 -6.26
C SER A 170 -17.84 -8.38 -5.05
N ASP A 171 -16.97 -7.40 -5.27
CA ASP A 171 -16.19 -6.71 -4.24
C ASP A 171 -16.83 -5.36 -3.87
N VAL A 172 -17.65 -4.79 -4.77
CA VAL A 172 -18.16 -3.41 -4.66
C VAL A 172 -19.59 -3.30 -4.14
N SER A 173 -20.39 -4.36 -4.29
CA SER A 173 -21.79 -4.38 -3.85
C SER A 173 -22.28 -5.78 -3.46
N PRO A 174 -22.47 -6.07 -2.15
CA PRO A 174 -22.09 -5.23 -1.01
C PRO A 174 -20.56 -5.23 -0.82
N ASN A 175 -19.99 -4.08 -0.44
CA ASN A 175 -18.62 -4.06 0.06
C ASN A 175 -18.56 -4.89 1.36
N ALA A 176 -17.62 -5.84 1.44
CA ALA A 176 -17.54 -6.78 2.56
C ALA A 176 -17.05 -6.16 3.87
N HIS A 177 -16.41 -4.98 3.81
CA HIS A 177 -15.75 -4.35 4.95
C HIS A 177 -16.51 -3.14 5.49
N ILE A 178 -17.24 -2.44 4.62
CA ILE A 178 -17.91 -1.18 4.96
C ILE A 178 -19.42 -1.43 4.96
N ASN A 179 -20.02 -1.38 6.15
CA ASN A 179 -21.46 -1.42 6.35
C ASN A 179 -22.00 -0.04 6.77
N PRO A 180 -23.33 0.16 6.82
CA PRO A 180 -23.91 1.46 7.19
C PRO A 180 -23.49 1.97 8.57
N GLU A 181 -23.29 1.08 9.55
CA GLU A 181 -22.86 1.46 10.90
C GLU A 181 -21.43 2.01 10.89
N ILE A 182 -20.50 1.30 10.24
CA ILE A 182 -19.12 1.73 10.07
C ILE A 182 -19.07 3.05 9.30
N TRP A 183 -19.84 3.18 8.23
CA TRP A 183 -19.91 4.42 7.46
C TRP A 183 -20.33 5.62 8.32
N MET A 184 -21.37 5.46 9.14
CA MET A 184 -21.83 6.51 10.07
C MET A 184 -20.77 6.84 11.14
N GLN A 185 -20.04 5.85 11.65
CA GLN A 185 -18.96 6.10 12.61
C GLN A 185 -17.81 6.91 12.00
N VAL A 186 -17.45 6.62 10.74
CA VAL A 186 -16.33 7.27 10.05
C VAL A 186 -16.71 8.65 9.50
N PHE A 187 -17.85 8.80 8.83
CA PHE A 187 -18.24 10.04 8.14
C PHE A 187 -19.38 10.83 8.80
N GLY A 188 -19.94 10.33 9.90
CA GLY A 188 -21.08 10.94 10.59
C GLY A 188 -22.43 10.62 9.95
N ASN A 189 -23.50 10.93 10.68
CA ASN A 189 -24.88 10.61 10.28
C ASN A 189 -25.41 11.46 9.12
N ASP A 190 -24.82 12.63 8.88
CA ASP A 190 -25.26 13.55 7.83
C ASP A 190 -24.70 13.18 6.44
N THR A 191 -23.79 12.20 6.37
CA THR A 191 -23.18 11.74 5.13
C THR A 191 -23.87 10.47 4.64
N ALA A 192 -24.62 10.57 3.53
CA ALA A 192 -25.28 9.41 2.92
C ALA A 192 -24.25 8.36 2.46
N MET A 193 -24.49 7.09 2.80
CA MET A 193 -23.66 5.98 2.33
C MET A 193 -23.93 5.70 0.84
N PRO A 194 -22.89 5.61 -0.01
CA PRO A 194 -23.01 5.18 -1.40
C PRO A 194 -23.57 3.76 -1.52
N ALA A 195 -24.27 3.48 -2.61
CA ALA A 195 -24.78 2.13 -2.89
C ALA A 195 -23.66 1.13 -3.24
N GLU A 196 -22.55 1.64 -3.78
CA GLU A 196 -21.39 0.85 -4.21
C GLU A 196 -20.12 1.56 -3.76
N ILE A 197 -19.16 0.80 -3.22
CA ILE A 197 -17.84 1.31 -2.83
C ILE A 197 -16.79 0.36 -3.39
N GLY A 198 -15.98 0.87 -4.31
CA GLY A 198 -14.97 0.11 -5.03
C GLY A 198 -13.78 0.95 -5.42
N ALA A 199 -12.59 0.40 -5.21
CA ALA A 199 -11.32 0.93 -5.67
C ALA A 199 -10.31 -0.20 -5.77
N THR A 200 -9.24 -0.01 -6.53
CA THR A 200 -8.13 -0.97 -6.56
C THR A 200 -7.55 -1.10 -5.15
N CYS A 201 -7.25 -2.32 -4.72
CA CYS A 201 -6.89 -2.62 -3.34
C CYS A 201 -5.55 -2.02 -2.87
N CYS A 202 -5.26 -2.37 -1.61
CA CYS A 202 -3.92 -2.57 -1.07
C CYS A 202 -3.18 -1.32 -0.61
N ALA A 203 -3.91 -0.25 -0.28
CA ALA A 203 -3.43 0.87 0.55
C ALA A 203 -2.04 1.44 0.15
N GLN A 204 -1.69 1.40 -1.13
CA GLN A 204 -0.51 2.04 -1.69
C GLN A 204 -0.95 3.13 -2.66
N PHE A 205 -0.66 4.37 -2.30
CA PHE A 205 -1.17 5.52 -3.03
C PHE A 205 -0.24 6.73 -2.86
N ALA A 206 -0.36 7.69 -3.77
CA ALA A 206 0.30 8.98 -3.69
C ALA A 206 -0.74 10.09 -3.63
N VAL A 207 -0.50 11.09 -2.78
CA VAL A 207 -1.40 12.21 -2.56
C VAL A 207 -0.64 13.52 -2.62
N SER A 208 -1.22 14.52 -3.28
CA SER A 208 -0.68 15.88 -3.26
C SER A 208 -0.98 16.56 -1.93
N LYS A 209 -0.08 17.46 -1.51
CA LYS A 209 -0.32 18.33 -0.35
C LYS A 209 -1.67 19.04 -0.42
N LEU A 210 -1.98 19.60 -1.59
CA LEU A 210 -3.20 20.36 -1.82
C LEU A 210 -4.45 19.51 -1.60
N GLN A 211 -4.39 18.21 -1.94
CA GLN A 211 -5.48 17.28 -1.71
C GLN A 211 -5.63 16.90 -0.24
N ILE A 212 -4.53 16.67 0.48
CA ILE A 212 -4.57 16.42 1.93
C ILE A 212 -5.19 17.63 2.66
N LEU A 213 -4.83 18.85 2.27
CA LEU A 213 -5.31 20.08 2.90
C LEU A 213 -6.78 20.43 2.56
N GLN A 214 -7.45 19.67 1.67
CA GLN A 214 -8.90 19.86 1.44
C GLN A 214 -9.73 19.46 2.66
N ARG A 215 -9.23 18.55 3.50
CA ARG A 215 -9.85 18.17 4.76
C ARG A 215 -9.10 18.80 5.91
N LYS A 216 -9.82 19.19 6.96
CA LYS A 216 -9.18 19.76 8.14
C LYS A 216 -8.40 18.68 8.89
N LYS A 217 -7.36 19.10 9.62
CA LYS A 217 -6.55 18.24 10.47
C LYS A 217 -7.41 17.41 11.45
N GLU A 218 -8.48 18.00 11.98
CA GLU A 218 -9.39 17.35 12.92
C GLU A 218 -10.11 16.14 12.32
N GLU A 219 -10.35 16.11 11.01
CA GLU A 219 -10.96 14.96 10.33
C GLU A 219 -9.99 13.78 10.29
N TYR A 220 -8.70 14.04 10.03
CA TYR A 220 -7.67 13.00 10.10
C TYR A 220 -7.49 12.46 11.52
N ILE A 221 -7.56 13.33 12.53
CA ILE A 221 -7.57 12.93 13.94
C ILE A 221 -8.77 12.03 14.23
N HIS A 222 -9.97 12.41 13.78
CA HIS A 222 -11.18 11.59 13.92
C HIS A 222 -11.01 10.20 13.28
N TYR A 223 -10.48 10.11 12.06
CA TYR A 223 -10.21 8.81 11.42
C TYR A 223 -9.23 7.97 12.22
N ARG A 224 -8.16 8.57 12.75
CA ARG A 224 -7.14 7.88 13.56
C ARG A 224 -7.75 7.36 14.86
N ASP A 225 -8.54 8.20 15.51
CA ASP A 225 -9.19 7.87 16.76
C ASP A 225 -10.22 6.75 16.56
N TRP A 226 -10.95 6.74 15.44
CA TRP A 226 -11.81 5.63 15.05
C TRP A 226 -11.03 4.32 14.91
N VAL A 227 -9.89 4.31 14.19
CA VAL A 227 -9.03 3.13 14.02
C VAL A 227 -8.55 2.60 15.38
N LEU A 228 -8.16 3.49 16.30
CA LEU A 228 -7.66 3.10 17.62
C LEU A 228 -8.75 2.58 18.56
N GLN A 229 -9.96 3.14 18.49
CA GLN A 229 -11.01 2.89 19.48
C GLN A 229 -12.04 1.86 19.03
N THR A 230 -12.13 1.58 17.73
CA THR A 230 -13.08 0.59 17.21
C THR A 230 -12.83 -0.81 17.80
N PRO A 231 -13.90 -1.55 18.18
CA PRO A 231 -13.76 -2.92 18.67
C PRO A 231 -13.38 -3.91 17.55
N LEU A 232 -13.36 -3.49 16.28
CA LEU A 232 -12.96 -4.34 15.17
C LEU A 232 -11.53 -4.87 15.38
N PRO A 233 -11.22 -6.12 15.00
CA PRO A 233 -9.86 -6.61 14.92
C PRO A 233 -8.96 -5.71 14.05
N ASP A 234 -7.66 -5.73 14.33
CA ASP A 234 -6.62 -4.99 13.60
C ASP A 234 -6.78 -5.04 12.06
N ARG A 235 -6.83 -6.27 11.51
CA ARG A 235 -7.03 -6.53 10.07
C ARG A 235 -8.32 -5.97 9.50
N GLU A 236 -9.41 -6.01 10.25
CA GLU A 236 -10.71 -5.53 9.77
C GLU A 236 -10.75 -4.01 9.74
N SER A 237 -10.25 -3.35 10.79
CA SER A 237 -10.12 -1.88 10.80
C SER A 237 -9.17 -1.37 9.71
N GLY A 238 -8.06 -2.07 9.45
CA GLY A 238 -7.16 -1.73 8.35
C GLY A 238 -7.84 -1.83 6.99
N ARG A 239 -8.62 -2.90 6.76
CA ARG A 239 -9.38 -3.08 5.51
C ARG A 239 -10.46 -2.03 5.30
N VAL A 240 -11.13 -1.57 6.36
CA VAL A 240 -12.04 -0.43 6.24
C VAL A 240 -11.30 0.78 5.70
N MET A 241 -10.14 1.14 6.27
CA MET A 241 -9.36 2.28 5.80
C MET A 241 -8.85 2.10 4.37
N GLU A 242 -8.38 0.89 4.02
CA GLU A 242 -7.94 0.54 2.66
C GLU A 242 -9.01 0.91 1.60
N TYR A 243 -10.28 0.59 1.86
CA TYR A 243 -11.40 0.88 0.96
C TYR A 243 -12.00 2.28 1.13
N LEU A 244 -11.42 3.13 1.98
CA LEU A 244 -11.87 4.50 2.18
C LEU A 244 -10.86 5.56 1.74
N TRP A 245 -9.60 5.21 1.47
CA TRP A 245 -8.57 6.19 1.10
C TRP A 245 -8.97 7.08 -0.07
N HIS A 246 -9.47 6.49 -1.16
CA HIS A 246 -9.88 7.26 -2.33
C HIS A 246 -11.01 8.25 -1.99
N ILE A 247 -11.98 7.86 -1.15
CA ILE A 247 -13.08 8.73 -0.70
C ILE A 247 -12.57 9.83 0.25
N ILE A 248 -11.69 9.47 1.19
CA ILE A 248 -11.04 10.42 2.10
C ILE A 248 -10.30 11.48 1.28
N PHE A 249 -9.65 11.11 0.19
CA PHE A 249 -8.96 12.03 -0.72
C PHE A 249 -9.81 12.50 -1.91
N GLY A 250 -11.14 12.52 -1.76
CA GLY A 250 -12.05 13.26 -2.65
C GLY A 250 -12.42 12.57 -3.95
N ARG A 251 -12.18 11.26 -4.08
CA ARG A 251 -12.64 10.46 -5.22
C ARG A 251 -14.05 9.94 -5.00
N ASN A 252 -14.71 9.62 -6.12
CA ASN A 252 -16.01 8.97 -6.10
C ASN A 252 -15.93 7.61 -5.39
N ALA A 253 -17.04 7.20 -4.77
CA ALA A 253 -17.13 5.91 -4.07
C ALA A 253 -16.72 4.71 -4.94
N MET A 254 -17.01 4.80 -6.24
CA MET A 254 -16.47 3.94 -7.30
C MET A 254 -15.30 4.64 -8.00
N HIS A 255 -14.08 4.14 -7.78
CA HIS A 255 -12.84 4.65 -8.36
C HIS A 255 -12.00 3.50 -8.94
N CYS A 256 -12.40 3.04 -10.12
CA CYS A 256 -11.82 1.90 -10.82
C CYS A 256 -11.43 2.33 -12.24
N PRO A 257 -10.27 2.99 -12.43
CA PRO A 257 -9.82 3.41 -13.76
C PRO A 257 -9.57 2.20 -14.67
N GLU A 258 -9.65 2.42 -15.98
CA GLU A 258 -9.28 1.41 -16.95
C GLU A 258 -7.76 1.11 -16.82
N PRO A 259 -7.34 -0.17 -16.71
CA PRO A 259 -5.95 -0.53 -16.39
C PRO A 259 -4.90 0.07 -17.34
N ASN A 260 -5.09 0.00 -18.65
CA ASN A 260 -4.08 0.48 -19.61
C ASN A 260 -3.91 2.00 -19.52
N GLN A 261 -5.03 2.73 -19.40
CA GLN A 261 -5.01 4.16 -19.15
C GLN A 261 -4.33 4.49 -17.80
N CYS A 262 -4.60 3.70 -16.75
CA CYS A 262 -3.96 3.87 -15.45
C CYS A 262 -2.44 3.71 -15.54
N TYR A 263 -1.92 2.66 -16.18
CA TYR A 263 -0.48 2.46 -16.34
C TYR A 263 0.17 3.59 -17.18
N CYS A 264 -0.52 4.06 -18.21
CA CYS A 264 -0.07 5.20 -19.01
C CYS A 264 0.03 6.48 -18.16
N ASP A 265 -1.03 6.81 -17.43
CA ASP A 265 -1.10 8.06 -16.66
C ASP A 265 -0.16 8.05 -15.45
N VAL A 266 -0.19 6.97 -14.67
CA VAL A 266 0.54 6.85 -13.40
C VAL A 266 2.02 6.59 -13.62
N TYR A 267 2.39 5.81 -14.63
CA TYR A 267 3.77 5.34 -14.81
C TYR A 267 4.39 5.70 -16.17
N GLY A 268 3.62 6.27 -17.10
CA GLY A 268 4.07 6.53 -18.48
C GLY A 268 4.13 5.26 -19.35
N MET A 269 3.49 4.18 -18.92
CA MET A 269 3.52 2.87 -19.57
C MET A 269 2.26 2.69 -20.46
N CYS A 270 2.25 3.34 -21.62
CA CYS A 270 1.05 3.45 -22.47
C CYS A 270 0.85 2.31 -23.49
N ASP A 271 1.88 1.51 -23.73
CA ASP A 271 1.88 0.46 -24.77
C ASP A 271 1.82 -0.97 -24.17
N GLN A 272 1.23 -1.14 -22.98
CA GLN A 272 1.05 -2.45 -22.34
C GLN A 272 -0.25 -3.15 -22.72
#